data_AF-A0A946J3U1-F1
#
_entry.id   AF-A0A946J3U1-F1
#
_cell.length_a   1.000
_cell.length_b   1.000
_cell.length_c   1.000
_cell.angle_alpha   90.00
_cell.angle_beta   90.00
_cell.angle_gamma   90.00
#
_symmetry.space_group_name_H-M   'P 1'
#
loop_
_entity.id
_entity.type
_entity.pdbx_description
1 polymer ?
#
loop_
_entity_poly.entity_id
_entity_poly.type
_entity_poly.pdbx_seq_one_letter_code
_entity_poly.pdbx_strand_id
1 'polypeptide(L)' 'LSDELAHSSIRFSVGRYTTEKDVDDAIVLVREKVEKLRDLSPLWDMYKDGIDLNSVEWAAH' A
#
# COMPACT_ATOMS: atom_id res chain seq x y z
N LEU A 1 4.15 16.36 -0.68
CA LEU A 1 3.80 14.92 -0.76
C LEU A 1 4.27 14.46 -2.12
N SER A 2 5.05 13.38 -2.25
CA SER A 2 5.40 12.87 -3.59
C SER A 2 4.15 12.34 -4.28
N ASP A 3 4.10 12.40 -5.61
CA ASP A 3 2.97 11.89 -6.40
C ASP A 3 2.72 10.40 -6.13
N GLU A 4 3.78 9.61 -5.98
CA GLU A 4 3.68 8.21 -5.53
C GLU A 4 2.89 8.08 -4.22
N LEU A 5 3.20 8.91 -3.22
CA LEU A 5 2.50 8.84 -1.94
C LEU A 5 1.02 9.17 -2.09
N ALA A 6 0.66 10.08 -3.01
CA ALA A 6 -0.73 10.38 -3.30
C ALA A 6 -1.44 9.19 -3.98
N HIS A 7 -0.77 8.49 -4.90
CA HIS A 7 -1.31 7.33 -5.60
C HIS A 7 -1.38 6.05 -4.76
N SER A 8 -0.56 5.95 -3.70
CA SER A 8 -0.54 4.80 -2.79
C SER A 8 -1.25 5.06 -1.45
N SER A 9 -1.95 6.20 -1.30
CA SER A 9 -2.64 6.57 -0.06
C SER A 9 -4.11 6.18 -0.07
N ILE A 10 -4.60 5.61 1.03
CA ILE A 10 -6.01 5.31 1.27
C ILE A 10 -6.45 6.00 2.56
N ARG A 11 -7.60 6.68 2.52
CA ARG A 11 -8.22 7.30 3.70
C ARG A 11 -9.38 6.45 4.20
N PHE A 12 -9.32 6.04 5.47
CA PHE A 12 -10.43 5.41 6.16
C PHE A 12 -11.19 6.44 7.00
N SER A 13 -12.52 6.40 6.93
CA SER A 13 -13.41 7.22 7.75
C SER A 13 -14.24 6.31 8.65
N VAL A 14 -14.24 6.58 9.95
CA VAL A 14 -15.00 5.82 10.96
C VAL A 14 -16.18 6.66 11.43
N GLY A 15 -17.36 6.06 11.60
CA GLY A 15 -18.60 6.76 11.93
C GLY A 15 -19.41 6.09 13.03
N ARG A 16 -20.58 6.66 13.35
CA ARG A 16 -21.48 6.21 14.44
C ARG A 16 -21.89 4.74 14.36
N TYR A 17 -21.91 4.17 13.15
CA TYR A 17 -22.34 2.79 12.90
C TYR A 17 -21.17 1.83 12.68
N THR A 18 -19.93 2.31 12.73
CA THR A 18 -18.76 1.43 12.63
C THR A 18 -18.59 0.70 13.95
N THR A 19 -18.52 -0.62 13.88
CA THR A 19 -18.28 -1.50 15.03
C THR A 19 -16.80 -1.88 15.11
N GLU A 20 -16.36 -2.37 16.28
CA GLU A 20 -15.00 -2.92 16.43
C GLU A 20 -14.73 -4.04 15.44
N LYS A 21 -15.74 -4.91 15.20
CA LYS A 21 -15.65 -5.99 14.22
C LYS A 21 -15.36 -5.47 12.80
N ASP A 22 -15.98 -4.37 12.38
CA ASP A 22 -15.72 -3.80 11.05
C ASP A 22 -14.26 -3.33 10.91
N VAL A 23 -13.68 -2.81 12.00
CA VAL A 23 -12.27 -2.40 12.03
C VAL A 23 -11.35 -3.62 11.99
N ASP A 24 -11.65 -4.65 12.78
CA ASP A 24 -10.87 -5.90 12.78
C ASP A 24 -10.88 -6.57 11.40
N ASP A 25 -12.05 -6.65 10.76
CA ASP A 25 -12.20 -7.20 9.41
C ASP A 25 -11.43 -6.36 8.38
N ALA A 26 -11.46 -5.02 8.50
CA ALA A 26 -10.70 -4.14 7.64
C ALA A 26 -9.18 -4.31 7.81
N ILE A 27 -8.68 -4.51 9.03
CA ILE A 27 -7.26 -4.76 9.30
C ILE A 27 -6.79 -6.02 8.59
N VAL A 28 -7.54 -7.13 8.73
CA VAL A 28 -7.20 -8.40 8.08
C VAL A 28 -7.20 -8.24 6.57
N LEU A 29 -8.27 -7.66 6.02
CA LEU A 29 -8.41 -7.50 4.58
C LEU A 29 -7.29 -6.62 3.99
N VAL A 30 -6.98 -5.48 4.62
CA VAL A 30 -5.94 -4.57 4.14
C VAL A 30 -4.58 -5.26 4.14
N ARG A 31 -4.25 -6.01 5.19
CA ARG A 31 -2.99 -6.76 5.26
C ARG A 31 -2.87 -7.77 4.12
N GLU A 32 -3.89 -8.61 3.95
CA GLU A 32 -3.90 -9.63 2.90
C GLU A 32 -3.76 -9.03 1.50
N LYS A 33 -4.45 -7.92 1.22
CA LYS A 33 -4.36 -7.26 -0.09
C LYS A 33 -3.02 -6.59 -0.31
N VAL A 34 -2.46 -5.92 0.71
CA VAL A 34 -1.14 -5.29 0.63
C VAL A 34 -0.05 -6.33 0.42
N GLU A 35 -0.10 -7.46 1.14
CA GLU A 35 0.84 -8.58 0.94
C GLU A 35 0.77 -9.11 -0.49
N LYS A 36 -0.43 -9.41 -0.98
CA LYS A 36 -0.60 -9.88 -2.37
C LYS A 36 -0.09 -8.88 -3.41
N LEU A 37 -0.34 -7.58 -3.22
CA LEU A 37 0.15 -6.54 -4.13
C LEU A 37 1.67 -6.44 -4.11
N ARG A 38 2.27 -6.63 -2.94
CA ARG A 38 3.72 -6.66 -2.74
C ARG A 38 4.38 -7.88 -3.36
N ASP A 39 3.76 -9.06 -3.26
CA ASP A 39 4.25 -10.29 -3.89
C ASP A 39 4.28 -10.22 -5.42
N LEU A 40 3.46 -9.35 -6.01
CA LEU A 40 3.38 -9.14 -7.47
C LEU A 40 4.17 -7.90 -7.94
N SER A 41 4.74 -7.13 -7.01
CA SER A 41 5.38 -5.86 -7.33
C SER A 41 6.89 -6.02 -7.47
N PRO A 42 7.46 -5.87 -8.68
CA PRO A 42 8.91 -5.90 -8.87
C PRO A 42 9.63 -4.80 -8.09
N LEU A 43 8.94 -3.70 -7.80
CA LEU A 43 9.43 -2.59 -6.98
C LEU A 43 9.60 -2.97 -5.52
N TRP A 44 8.69 -3.82 -5.03
CA TRP A 44 8.78 -4.32 -3.67
C TRP A 44 9.95 -5.30 -3.52
N ASP A 45 10.24 -6.09 -4.55
CA ASP A 45 11.43 -6.93 -4.59
C ASP A 45 12.72 -6.09 -4.62
N MET A 46 12.78 -5.06 -5.46
CA MET A 46 13.91 -4.12 -5.50
C MET A 46 14.12 -3.39 -4.15
N TYR A 47 13.03 -3.01 -3.48
CA TYR A 47 13.11 -2.44 -2.13
C TYR A 47 13.70 -3.43 -1.11
N LYS A 48 13.28 -4.70 -1.13
CA LYS A 48 13.81 -5.75 -0.24
C LYS A 48 15.30 -6.02 -0.50
N ASP A 49 15.74 -5.89 -1.75
CA ASP A 49 17.14 -6.05 -2.16
C ASP A 49 18.01 -4.82 -1.83
N GLY A 50 17.44 -3.77 -1.22
CA GLY A 50 18.16 -2.58 -0.78
C GLY A 50 18.48 -1.60 -1.92
N ILE A 51 17.82 -1.72 -3.06
CA ILE A 51 17.96 -0.81 -4.20
C ILE A 51 17.20 0.48 -3.88
N ASP A 52 17.86 1.63 -4.06
CA ASP A 52 17.21 2.94 -3.90
C ASP A 52 16.22 3.17 -5.05
N LEU A 53 14.93 3.02 -4.77
CA LEU A 53 13.85 3.22 -5.72
C LEU A 53 13.80 4.64 -6.32
N ASN A 54 14.42 5.64 -5.68
CA ASN A 54 14.52 7.00 -6.22
C ASN A 54 15.53 7.11 -7.38
N SER A 55 16.39 6.10 -7.55
CA SER A 55 17.40 6.03 -8.63
C SER A 55 16.90 5.26 -9.86
N VAL A 56 15.73 4.63 -9.76
CA VAL A 56 15.13 3.87 -10.85
C VAL A 56 14.42 4.85 -11.79
N GLU A 57 14.94 4.99 -13.02
CA GLU A 57 14.21 5.71 -14.07
C GLU A 57 12.97 4.91 -14.47
N TRP A 58 11.83 5.38 -13.98
CA TRP A 58 10.53 4.92 -14.41
C TRP A 58 10.38 5.20 -15.90
N ALA A 59 10.05 4.19 -16.70
CA ALA A 59 9.53 4.42 -18.05
C ALA A 59 8.22 5.21 -17.89
N ALA A 60 8.32 6.54 -18.00
CA ALA A 60 7.18 7.44 -17.91
C ALA A 60 6.12 6.99 -18.92
N HIS A 61 4.87 6.91 -18.44
CA HIS A 61 3.70 6.86 -19.29
C HIS A 61 3.19 8.27 -19.51
#